data_AF-A0A4V3JY59-F1
#
_entry.id   AF-A0A4V3JY59-F1
#
_cell.length_a   1.000
_cell.length_b   1.000
_cell.length_c   1.000
_cell.angle_alpha   90.00
_cell.angle_beta   90.00
_cell.angle_gamma   90.00
#
_symmetry.space_group_name_H-M   'P 1'
#
loop_
_entity.id
_entity.type
_entity.pdbx_description
1 polymer ?
#
loop_
_entity_poly.entity_id
_entity_poly.type
_entity_poly.pdbx_seq_one_letter_code
_entity_poly.pdbx_strand_id
1 'polypeptide(L)' 'MLLDMAIARPVGLAGTVLGIGTFIVATPFTLLSGTWKQAGKRLVVYPAKFTFVRGLGDFPGYMEEYEIVED' A
#
# COMPACT_ATOMS: atom_id res chain seq x y z
N MET A 1 -0.85 4.56 20.23
CA MET A 1 -1.99 5.31 19.66
C MET A 1 -1.61 6.72 19.23
N LEU A 2 -1.07 7.61 20.08
CA LEU A 2 -0.63 8.96 19.65
C LEU A 2 0.49 8.93 18.60
N LEU A 3 1.51 8.09 18.81
CA LEU A 3 2.62 7.92 17.86
C LEU A 3 2.15 7.41 16.49
N ASP A 4 1.12 6.57 16.49
CA ASP A 4 0.54 6.01 15.27
C ASP A 4 -0.15 7.09 14.43
N MET A 5 -0.93 7.95 15.08
CA MET A 5 -1.62 9.06 14.43
C MET A 5 -0.66 10.17 14.00
N ALA A 6 0.33 10.51 14.83
CA ALA A 6 1.25 11.62 14.60
C ALA A 6 2.39 11.29 13.63
N ILE A 7 2.81 10.02 13.54
CA ILE A 7 3.98 9.62 12.74
C ILE A 7 3.61 8.56 11.71
N ALA A 8 3.07 7.42 12.15
CA ALA A 8 2.90 6.28 11.26
C ALA A 8 1.87 6.53 10.14
N ARG A 9 0.78 7.26 10.40
CA ARG A 9 -0.18 7.64 9.36
C ARG A 9 0.37 8.62 8.34
N PRO A 10 1.04 9.73 8.73
CA PRO A 10 1.74 10.59 7.78
C PRO A 10 2.80 9.85 6.95
N VAL A 11 3.57 8.95 7.57
CA VAL A 11 4.56 8.12 6.87
C VAL A 11 3.88 7.15 5.90
N GLY A 12 2.79 6.50 6.30
CA GLY A 12 1.99 5.64 5.43
C GLY A 12 1.40 6.42 4.24
N LEU A 13 0.93 7.65 4.48
CA LEU A 13 0.44 8.53 3.42
C LEU A 13 1.55 8.89 2.43
N ALA A 14 2.74 9.24 2.92
CA ALA A 14 3.91 9.44 2.06
C ALA A 14 4.24 8.18 1.26
N GLY A 15 4.23 7.01 1.89
CA GLY A 15 4.41 5.72 1.23
C GLY A 15 3.36 5.43 0.15
N THR A 16 2.11 5.82 0.38
CA THR A 16 1.01 5.69 -0.59
C THR A 16 1.23 6.58 -1.81
N VAL A 17 1.64 7.84 -1.60
CA VAL A 17 1.96 8.77 -2.70
C VAL A 17 3.14 8.26 -3.51
N LEU A 18 4.20 7.79 -2.84
CA LEU A 18 5.36 7.20 -3.51
C LEU A 18 5.01 5.93 -4.29
N GLY A 19 4.18 5.06 -3.70
CA GLY A 19 3.69 3.85 -4.35
C GLY A 19 2.88 4.15 -5.61
N ILE A 20 1.97 5.12 -5.55
CA ILE A 20 1.21 5.60 -6.72
C ILE A 20 2.14 6.17 -7.79
N GLY A 21 3.06 7.06 -7.41
CA GLY A 21 4.02 7.63 -8.34
C GLY A 21 4.86 6.56 -9.05
N THR A 22 5.36 5.59 -8.28
CA THR A 22 6.11 4.44 -8.82
C THR A 22 5.27 3.59 -9.75
N PHE A 23 4.00 3.34 -9.40
CA PHE A 23 3.07 2.57 -10.23
C PHE A 23 2.82 3.25 -11.58
N ILE A 24 2.66 4.58 -11.61
CA ILE A 24 2.50 5.35 -12.86
C ILE A 24 3.74 5.19 -13.75
N VAL A 25 4.94 5.30 -13.20
CA VAL A 25 6.19 5.10 -13.97
C VAL A 25 6.36 3.65 -14.42
N ALA A 26 5.96 2.68 -13.58
CA ALA A 26 6.04 1.25 -13.88
C ALA A 26 4.92 0.75 -14.80
N THR A 27 3.88 1.55 -15.04
CA THR A 27 2.70 1.21 -15.85
C THR A 27 3.05 0.66 -17.23
N PRO A 28 3.87 1.33 -18.07
CA PRO A 28 4.21 0.80 -19.39
C PRO A 28 4.87 -0.58 -19.31
N PHE A 29 5.75 -0.82 -18.34
CA PHE A 29 6.44 -2.11 -18.20
C PHE A 29 5.53 -3.22 -17.66
N THR A 30 4.69 -2.90 -16.68
CA THR A 30 3.80 -3.86 -16.02
C THR A 30 2.62 -4.27 -16.91
N LEU A 31 2.21 -3.39 -17.84
CA LEU A 31 1.28 -3.75 -18.91
C LEU A 31 1.93 -4.72 -19.90
N LEU A 32 3.18 -4.44 -20.32
CA LEU A 32 3.91 -5.31 -21.25
C LEU A 32 4.22 -6.69 -20.65
N SER A 33 4.52 -6.76 -19.35
CA SER A 33 4.77 -8.04 -18.66
C SER A 33 3.50 -8.76 -18.22
N GLY A 34 2.31 -8.18 -18.42
CA GLY A 34 1.03 -8.76 -17.99
C GLY A 34 0.81 -8.77 -16.47
N THR A 35 1.63 -8.05 -15.69
CA THR A 35 1.57 -8.02 -14.21
C THR A 35 0.92 -6.77 -13.63
N TRP A 36 0.27 -5.94 -14.47
CA TRP A 36 -0.42 -4.70 -14.11
C TRP A 36 -1.27 -4.81 -12.83
N LYS A 37 -2.16 -5.81 -12.76
CA LYS A 37 -3.06 -6.01 -11.61
C LYS A 37 -2.29 -6.29 -10.32
N GLN A 38 -1.22 -7.08 -10.40
CA GLN A 38 -0.39 -7.42 -9.25
C GLN A 38 0.46 -6.22 -8.78
N ALA A 39 0.99 -5.45 -9.72
CA ALA A 39 1.72 -4.22 -9.44
C ALA A 39 0.81 -3.19 -8.75
N GLY A 40 -0.41 -2.99 -9.23
CA GLY A 40 -1.38 -2.09 -8.61
C GLY A 40 -1.78 -2.54 -7.20
N LYS A 41 -1.99 -3.84 -6.98
CA LYS A 41 -2.25 -4.38 -5.64
C LYS A 41 -1.13 -4.07 -4.64
N ARG A 42 0.13 -4.27 -5.05
CA ARG A 42 1.30 -4.06 -4.16
C ARG A 42 1.69 -2.60 -3.98
N LEU A 43 1.67 -1.80 -5.05
CA LEU A 43 2.18 -0.43 -5.03
C LEU A 43 1.12 0.61 -4.66
N VAL A 44 -0.16 0.26 -4.76
CA VAL A 44 -1.27 1.21 -4.48
C VAL A 44 -2.16 0.68 -3.38
N VAL A 45 -2.78 -0.49 -3.59
CA VAL A 45 -3.84 -0.99 -2.70
C VAL A 45 -3.31 -1.31 -1.30
N TYR A 46 -2.19 -2.04 -1.21
CA TYR A 46 -1.60 -2.43 0.06
C TYR A 46 -1.16 -1.22 0.92
N PRO A 47 -0.36 -0.26 0.39
CA PRO A 47 -0.02 0.95 1.14
C PRO A 47 -1.24 1.79 1.55
N ALA A 48 -2.26 1.88 0.68
CA ALA A 48 -3.48 2.61 0.99
C ALA A 48 -4.26 1.93 2.13
N LYS A 49 -4.41 0.59 2.11
CA LYS A 49 -5.04 -0.16 3.20
C LYS A 49 -4.27 -0.02 4.51
N PHE A 50 -2.94 -0.13 4.46
CA PHE A 50 -2.09 0.10 5.62
C PHE A 50 -2.24 1.51 6.19
N THR A 51 -2.49 2.52 5.35
CA THR A 51 -2.60 3.91 5.81
C THR A 51 -3.99 4.24 6.37
N PHE A 52 -5.06 3.78 5.70
CA PHE A 52 -6.42 4.25 5.97
C PHE A 52 -7.34 3.24 6.65
N VAL A 53 -7.10 1.94 6.47
CA VAL A 53 -8.05 0.90 6.86
C VAL A 53 -7.64 0.19 8.15
N ARG A 54 -6.35 0.17 8.49
CA ARG A 54 -5.87 -0.52 9.70
C ARG A 54 -6.33 0.14 11.00
N GLY A 55 -6.47 -0.68 12.05
CA GLY A 55 -6.77 -0.24 13.41
C GLY A 55 -5.69 0.68 13.98
N LEU A 56 -6.08 1.60 14.86
CA LEU A 56 -5.15 2.52 15.52
C LEU A 56 -4.19 1.75 16.44
N GLY A 57 -2.89 1.85 16.16
CA GLY A 57 -1.84 1.12 16.87
C GLY A 57 -1.68 -0.35 16.46
N ASP A 58 -2.42 -0.80 15.45
CA ASP A 58 -2.24 -2.11 14.85
C ASP A 58 -1.15 -2.03 13.78
N PHE A 59 -0.10 -2.82 13.95
CA PHE A 59 1.01 -2.95 13.01
C PHE A 59 1.16 -4.44 12.72
N PRO A 60 0.44 -4.96 11.72
CA PRO A 60 0.59 -6.35 11.35
C PRO A 60 2.05 -6.60 10.98
N GLY A 61 2.61 -7.68 11.51
CA GLY A 61 3.98 -8.08 11.21
C GLY A 61 4.14 -8.20 9.69
N TYR A 62 5.26 -7.70 9.16
CA TYR A 62 5.67 -8.01 7.79
C TYR A 62 5.52 -9.53 7.63
N MET A 63 4.66 -9.96 6.69
CA MET A 63 4.23 -11.34 6.38
C MET A 63 2.76 -11.68 6.68
N GLU A 64 1.99 -10.88 7.40
CA GLU A 64 0.53 -10.97 7.26
C GLU A 64 0.17 -10.33 5.92
N GLU A 65 0.00 -11.21 4.93
CA GLU A 65 -0.76 -10.90 3.72
C GLU A 65 -2.07 -10.33 4.24
N TYR A 66 -2.25 -9.01 4.18
CA TYR A 66 -3.59 -8.43 4.25
C TYR A 66 -4.34 -9.27 3.23
N GLU A 67 -5.29 -10.10 3.69
CA GLU A 67 -6.24 -10.76 2.81
C GLU A 67 -6.73 -9.62 1.94
N ILE A 68 -6.21 -9.58 0.72
CA ILE A 68 -6.60 -8.62 -0.28
C ILE A 68 -7.90 -9.23 -0.68
N VAL A 69 -8.95 -8.98 0.14
CA VAL A 69 -10.31 -9.51 0.06
C VAL A 69 -10.52 -9.78 -1.40
N GLU A 70 -10.37 -11.05 -1.75
CA GLU A 70 -10.75 -11.52 -3.05
C GLU A 70 -12.22 -11.18 -3.14
N ASP A 71 -12.59 -10.53 -4.24
CA ASP A 71 -13.99 -10.45 -4.64
C ASP A 71 -14.62 -11.85 -4.60
#